data_AF-A0A7S1ZS28-F1
#
_entry.id   AF-A0A7S1ZS28-F1
#
_cell.length_a   1.000
_cell.length_b   1.000
_cell.length_c   1.000
_cell.angle_alpha   90.00
_cell.angle_beta   90.00
_cell.angle_gamma   90.00
#
_symmetry.space_group_name_H-M   'P 1'
#
loop_
_entity.id
_entity.type
_entity.pdbx_description
1 polymer ?
#
loop_
_entity_poly.entity_id
_entity_poly.type
_entity_poly.pdbx_seq_one_letter_code
_entity_poly.pdbx_strand_id
1 'polypeptide(L)'
;MQRRTDDDQVDEPDPLNNFTSVQLLHFDGGEDSVGKKKGEKPVYLSVKGVVYDASKGRHLYGPGGPFEVYAGRECGAALARGSLDQSDLDNISCDDLSMNEQTELEGWVERLKSSLCYPVLGRLIPGDALPSEDRVVSKEELAQYDGKIQDIPEGYAAAPIYLAAKGKVYDMSFGGVSFYGKGGAYNCFAGKDASRALAKMSLDPADTENTSTSDLSEKEIKVLNDWVKTFEERKKYPCVGRLGE
;
A
#
# COMPACT_ATOMS: atom_id res chain seq x y z
N MET A 1 34.04 16.67 30.22
CA MET A 1 32.90 15.73 30.22
C MET A 1 31.63 16.50 29.92
N GLN A 2 31.30 16.68 28.64
CA GLN A 2 30.00 17.20 28.22
C GLN A 2 29.16 16.01 27.80
N ARG A 3 28.07 15.77 28.55
CA ARG A 3 27.05 14.78 28.21
C ARG A 3 26.41 15.22 26.89
N ARG A 4 26.47 14.36 25.88
CA ARG A 4 25.58 14.45 24.73
C ARG A 4 24.16 14.25 25.27
N THR A 5 23.29 15.21 25.01
CA THR A 5 21.86 14.95 25.01
C THR A 5 21.64 14.02 23.84
N ASP A 6 21.37 12.75 24.13
CA ASP A 6 20.75 11.87 23.15
C ASP A 6 19.41 12.53 22.82
N ASP A 7 19.30 13.04 21.60
CA ASP A 7 18.02 13.46 21.02
C ASP A 7 17.09 12.25 21.15
N ASP A 8 16.08 12.38 22.00
CA ASP A 8 14.90 11.52 21.99
C ASP A 8 14.25 11.67 20.61
N GLN A 9 14.74 10.92 19.62
CA GLN A 9 13.99 10.66 18.41
C GLN A 9 12.79 9.83 18.83
N VAL A 10 11.68 10.54 19.07
CA VAL A 10 10.38 9.92 19.17
C VAL A 10 10.15 9.27 17.80
N ASP A 11 10.25 7.95 17.73
CA ASP A 11 9.93 7.20 16.51
C ASP A 11 8.52 7.61 16.09
N GLU A 12 8.41 8.41 15.03
CA GLU A 12 7.11 8.75 14.47
C GLU A 12 6.43 7.45 14.03
N PRO A 13 5.13 7.27 14.31
CA PRO A 13 4.43 6.08 13.89
C PRO A 13 4.51 5.93 12.37
N ASP A 14 4.74 4.70 11.90
CA ASP A 14 4.76 4.41 10.47
C ASP A 14 3.51 4.97 9.79
N PRO A 15 3.65 5.60 8.61
CA PRO A 15 2.50 6.19 7.93
C PRO A 15 1.51 5.11 7.52
N LEU A 16 0.22 5.42 7.60
CA LEU A 16 -0.83 4.55 7.09
C LEU A 16 -0.69 4.37 5.58
N ASN A 17 -1.05 3.18 5.09
CA ASN A 17 -0.98 2.84 3.68
C ASN A 17 -2.34 2.41 3.13
N ASN A 18 -2.52 2.61 1.83
CA ASN A 18 -3.57 1.91 1.09
C ASN A 18 -3.06 0.51 0.70
N PHE A 19 -3.98 -0.43 0.55
CA PHE A 19 -3.68 -1.79 0.13
C PHE A 19 -4.66 -2.20 -0.96
N THR A 20 -4.17 -2.89 -1.98
CA THR A 20 -5.02 -3.71 -2.85
C THR A 20 -5.14 -5.12 -2.28
N SER A 21 -6.17 -5.88 -2.65
CA SER A 21 -6.29 -7.28 -2.22
C SER A 21 -5.06 -8.10 -2.65
N VAL A 22 -4.49 -7.80 -3.83
CA VAL A 22 -3.30 -8.48 -4.35
C VAL A 22 -2.05 -8.20 -3.50
N GLN A 23 -1.93 -6.98 -2.96
CA GLN A 23 -0.84 -6.63 -2.03
C GLN A 23 -1.08 -7.25 -0.66
N LEU A 24 -2.32 -7.20 -0.15
CA LEU A 24 -2.64 -7.70 1.18
C LEU A 24 -2.34 -9.19 1.32
N LEU A 25 -2.62 -9.99 0.27
CA LEU A 25 -2.31 -11.42 0.19
C LEU A 25 -0.84 -11.76 0.41
N HIS A 26 0.07 -10.79 0.25
CA HIS A 26 1.48 -11.03 0.53
C HIS A 26 1.77 -11.20 2.02
N PHE A 27 0.95 -10.62 2.90
CA PHE A 27 1.17 -10.55 4.35
C PHE A 27 0.42 -11.69 5.07
N ASP A 28 0.74 -12.91 4.66
CA ASP A 28 0.11 -14.17 5.10
C ASP A 28 0.83 -14.85 6.26
N GLY A 29 1.94 -14.28 6.73
CA GLY A 29 2.77 -14.93 7.73
C GLY A 29 3.75 -15.98 7.20
N GLY A 30 3.76 -16.26 5.90
CA GLY A 30 4.65 -17.25 5.28
C GLY A 30 6.13 -16.84 5.30
N GLU A 31 6.97 -17.68 4.71
CA GLU A 31 8.39 -17.35 4.54
C GLU A 31 8.56 -16.22 3.50
N ASP A 32 9.38 -15.21 3.84
CA ASP A 32 9.79 -14.20 2.88
C ASP A 32 10.91 -14.75 1.98
N SER A 33 10.53 -15.23 0.80
CA SER A 33 11.45 -15.70 -0.24
C SER A 33 12.03 -14.56 -1.11
N VAL A 34 11.61 -13.32 -0.89
CA VAL A 34 11.95 -12.15 -1.72
C VAL A 34 13.00 -11.25 -1.03
N GLY A 35 13.10 -11.30 0.30
CA GLY A 35 14.08 -10.57 1.10
C GLY A 35 15.50 -11.17 1.12
N LYS A 36 16.52 -10.31 1.31
CA LYS A 36 17.93 -10.72 1.54
C LYS A 36 18.18 -11.34 2.93
N LYS A 37 17.19 -11.34 3.82
CA LYS A 37 17.23 -11.99 5.14
C LYS A 37 16.07 -13.00 5.19
N LYS A 38 16.38 -14.27 5.49
CA LYS A 38 15.35 -15.25 5.86
C LYS A 38 14.58 -14.69 7.07
N GLY A 39 13.29 -14.48 6.89
CA GLY A 39 12.39 -14.01 7.92
C GLY A 39 10.96 -14.42 7.59
N GLU A 40 10.10 -14.37 8.59
CA GLU A 40 8.67 -14.57 8.41
C GLU A 40 8.05 -13.24 7.97
N LYS A 41 7.22 -13.27 6.94
CA LYS A 41 6.38 -12.12 6.58
C LYS A 41 5.44 -11.81 7.74
N PRO A 42 5.01 -10.56 7.96
CA PRO A 42 3.99 -10.27 8.96
C PRO A 42 2.63 -10.89 8.57
N VAL A 43 1.70 -10.94 9.51
CA VAL A 43 0.32 -11.40 9.28
C VAL A 43 -0.62 -10.22 9.37
N TYR A 44 -1.24 -9.84 8.25
CA TYR A 44 -2.23 -8.77 8.22
C TYR A 44 -3.63 -9.33 8.04
N LEU A 45 -4.63 -8.63 8.59
CA LEU A 45 -6.05 -8.92 8.42
C LEU A 45 -6.76 -7.65 8.00
N SER A 46 -7.70 -7.72 7.08
CA SER A 46 -8.64 -6.63 6.82
C SER A 46 -10.02 -6.98 7.36
N VAL A 47 -10.63 -6.04 8.08
CA VAL A 47 -12.02 -6.14 8.56
C VAL A 47 -12.72 -4.82 8.27
N LYS A 48 -13.80 -4.87 7.46
CA LYS A 48 -14.51 -3.67 6.96
C LYS A 48 -13.57 -2.68 6.27
N GLY A 49 -12.59 -3.22 5.55
CA GLY A 49 -11.59 -2.45 4.83
C GLY A 49 -10.53 -1.77 5.71
N VAL A 50 -10.51 -2.01 7.04
CA VAL A 50 -9.42 -1.56 7.92
C VAL A 50 -8.38 -2.66 8.02
N VAL A 51 -7.13 -2.34 7.70
CA VAL A 51 -6.02 -3.31 7.74
C VAL A 51 -5.32 -3.23 9.09
N TYR A 52 -5.21 -4.38 9.76
CA TYR A 52 -4.59 -4.56 11.07
C TYR A 52 -3.31 -5.39 10.97
N ASP A 53 -2.30 -5.05 11.77
CA ASP A 53 -1.16 -5.93 12.03
C ASP A 53 -1.51 -6.97 13.10
N ALA A 54 -1.87 -8.17 12.64
CA ALA A 54 -2.20 -9.31 13.48
C ALA A 54 -1.00 -10.21 13.78
N SER A 55 0.24 -9.75 13.57
CA SER A 55 1.44 -10.58 13.75
C SER A 55 1.61 -11.12 15.18
N LYS A 56 1.10 -10.41 16.21
CA LYS A 56 1.03 -10.93 17.60
C LYS A 56 0.17 -12.19 17.71
N GLY A 57 -0.83 -12.33 16.83
CA GLY A 57 -1.71 -13.48 16.69
C GLY A 57 -1.23 -14.53 15.68
N ARG A 58 0.04 -14.57 15.30
CA ARG A 58 0.57 -15.52 14.30
C ARG A 58 0.22 -16.99 14.58
N HIS A 59 0.17 -17.42 15.84
CA HIS A 59 -0.22 -18.79 16.19
C HIS A 59 -1.68 -19.13 15.82
N LEU A 60 -2.51 -18.10 15.58
CA LEU A 60 -3.89 -18.22 15.15
C LEU A 60 -4.03 -18.06 13.64
N TYR A 61 -3.45 -16.99 13.09
CA TYR A 61 -3.67 -16.55 11.71
C TYR A 61 -2.49 -16.84 10.78
N GLY A 62 -1.31 -17.13 11.29
CA GLY A 62 -0.16 -17.49 10.46
C GLY A 62 -0.24 -18.94 9.97
N PRO A 63 0.72 -19.37 9.13
CA PRO A 63 0.73 -20.72 8.55
C PRO A 63 0.65 -21.81 9.62
N GLY A 64 -0.29 -22.75 9.43
CA GLY A 64 -0.58 -23.85 10.36
C GLY A 64 -1.46 -23.46 11.55
N GLY A 65 -1.89 -22.19 11.64
CA GLY A 65 -2.86 -21.73 12.63
C GLY A 65 -4.31 -22.11 12.24
N PRO A 66 -5.23 -22.23 13.22
CA PRO A 66 -6.63 -22.60 12.97
C PRO A 66 -7.41 -21.59 12.12
N PHE A 67 -6.92 -20.35 12.03
CA PHE A 67 -7.55 -19.24 11.31
C PHE A 67 -6.66 -18.70 10.19
N GLU A 68 -5.74 -19.53 9.67
CA GLU A 68 -4.79 -19.13 8.62
C GLU A 68 -5.46 -18.63 7.33
N VAL A 69 -6.69 -19.07 7.06
CA VAL A 69 -7.48 -18.66 5.89
C VAL A 69 -7.74 -17.15 5.85
N TYR A 70 -7.69 -16.45 6.98
CA TYR A 70 -7.91 -15.01 7.06
C TYR A 70 -6.66 -14.19 6.73
N ALA A 71 -5.47 -14.80 6.78
CA ALA A 71 -4.21 -14.10 6.61
C ALA A 71 -4.12 -13.41 5.24
N GLY A 72 -3.82 -12.11 5.26
CA GLY A 72 -3.67 -11.31 4.05
C GLY A 72 -4.98 -11.05 3.30
N ARG A 73 -6.15 -11.18 3.94
CA ARG A 73 -7.46 -11.04 3.29
C ARG A 73 -8.41 -10.11 4.04
N GLU A 74 -9.46 -9.70 3.35
CA GLU A 74 -10.65 -9.16 4.00
C GLU A 74 -11.49 -10.33 4.52
N CYS A 75 -11.71 -10.35 5.84
CA CYS A 75 -12.34 -11.46 6.52
C CYS A 75 -13.51 -11.03 7.41
N GLY A 76 -14.01 -9.79 7.29
CA GLY A 76 -15.13 -9.30 8.11
C GLY A 76 -16.37 -10.20 8.03
N ALA A 77 -16.85 -10.49 6.82
CA ALA A 77 -18.02 -11.36 6.63
C ALA A 77 -17.79 -12.78 7.18
N ALA A 78 -16.61 -13.38 6.93
CA ALA A 78 -16.26 -14.69 7.45
C ALA A 78 -16.20 -14.73 8.99
N LEU A 79 -15.60 -13.71 9.63
CA LEU A 79 -15.54 -13.58 11.09
C LEU A 79 -16.93 -13.44 11.70
N ALA A 80 -17.81 -12.66 11.07
CA ALA A 80 -19.19 -12.46 11.49
C ALA A 80 -20.00 -13.77 11.46
N ARG A 81 -19.74 -14.62 10.45
CA ARG A 81 -20.36 -15.94 10.28
C ARG A 81 -19.70 -17.04 11.11
N GLY A 82 -18.50 -16.80 11.62
CA GLY A 82 -17.64 -17.85 12.18
C GLY A 82 -17.22 -18.89 11.13
N SER A 83 -17.07 -18.46 9.87
CA SER A 83 -16.80 -19.32 8.72
C SER A 83 -15.32 -19.36 8.36
N LEU A 84 -14.83 -20.55 7.99
CA LEU A 84 -13.48 -20.73 7.42
C LEU A 84 -13.52 -20.95 5.91
N ASP A 85 -14.70 -20.84 5.29
CA ASP A 85 -14.87 -21.06 3.86
C ASP A 85 -14.38 -19.84 3.06
N GLN A 86 -13.58 -20.10 2.03
CA GLN A 86 -13.01 -19.04 1.19
C GLN A 86 -14.06 -18.20 0.46
N SER A 87 -15.27 -18.73 0.26
CA SER A 87 -16.38 -18.00 -0.35
C SER A 87 -16.92 -16.86 0.53
N ASP A 88 -16.64 -16.89 1.83
CA ASP A 88 -17.03 -15.82 2.76
C ASP A 88 -15.95 -14.75 2.93
N LEU A 89 -14.81 -14.88 2.25
CA LEU A 89 -13.70 -13.93 2.28
C LEU A 89 -13.81 -12.92 1.14
N ASP A 90 -13.04 -11.84 1.27
CA ASP A 90 -12.88 -10.80 0.26
C ASP A 90 -14.17 -10.03 -0.08
N ASN A 91 -15.16 -10.08 0.81
CA ASN A 91 -16.35 -9.24 0.80
C ASN A 91 -16.17 -8.03 1.74
N ILE A 92 -15.71 -6.91 1.19
CA ILE A 92 -15.48 -5.67 1.94
C ILE A 92 -16.77 -4.94 2.33
N SER A 93 -17.84 -5.06 1.54
CA SER A 93 -19.11 -4.36 1.80
C SER A 93 -19.84 -4.97 2.99
N CYS A 94 -19.72 -6.29 3.18
CA CYS A 94 -20.45 -7.02 4.23
C CYS A 94 -21.97 -6.76 4.19
N ASP A 95 -22.50 -6.46 3.00
CA ASP A 95 -23.88 -6.03 2.76
C ASP A 95 -24.88 -7.20 2.74
N ASP A 96 -24.38 -8.43 2.65
CA ASP A 96 -25.15 -9.67 2.69
C ASP A 96 -25.29 -10.25 4.11
N LEU A 97 -24.80 -9.55 5.14
CA LEU A 97 -24.91 -9.97 6.54
C LEU A 97 -26.28 -9.65 7.14
N SER A 98 -26.82 -10.61 7.89
CA SER A 98 -27.99 -10.41 8.76
C SER A 98 -27.66 -9.47 9.94
N MET A 99 -28.70 -8.94 10.60
CA MET A 99 -28.52 -8.04 11.77
C MET A 99 -27.69 -8.66 12.90
N ASN A 100 -27.81 -9.98 13.12
CA ASN A 100 -27.03 -10.67 14.13
C ASN A 100 -25.56 -10.77 13.70
N GLU A 101 -25.29 -11.16 12.45
CA GLU A 101 -23.92 -11.21 11.92
C GLU A 101 -23.27 -9.82 11.89
N GLN A 102 -24.01 -8.76 11.56
CA GLN A 102 -23.52 -7.38 11.68
C GLN A 102 -23.13 -7.05 13.13
N THR A 103 -23.90 -7.50 14.11
CA THR A 103 -23.55 -7.30 15.53
C THR A 103 -22.26 -8.05 15.89
N GLU A 104 -22.09 -9.28 15.41
CA GLU A 104 -20.85 -10.04 15.60
C GLU A 104 -19.66 -9.37 14.91
N LEU A 105 -19.85 -8.83 13.70
CA LEU A 105 -18.83 -8.08 12.97
C LEU A 105 -18.34 -6.87 13.77
N GLU A 106 -19.25 -6.05 14.32
CA GLU A 106 -18.87 -4.92 15.16
C GLU A 106 -18.15 -5.38 16.44
N GLY A 107 -18.58 -6.50 17.03
CA GLY A 107 -17.88 -7.14 18.14
C GLY A 107 -16.44 -7.54 17.80
N TRP A 108 -16.21 -8.05 16.59
CA TRP A 108 -14.87 -8.36 16.10
C TRP A 108 -14.01 -7.12 15.87
N VAL A 109 -14.57 -6.07 15.27
CA VAL A 109 -13.86 -4.78 15.08
C VAL A 109 -13.36 -4.25 16.42
N GLU A 110 -14.23 -4.24 17.44
CA GLU A 110 -13.87 -3.79 18.78
C GLU A 110 -12.83 -4.71 19.44
N ARG A 111 -12.93 -6.02 19.22
CA ARG A 111 -11.94 -6.98 19.74
C ARG A 111 -10.56 -6.76 19.13
N LEU A 112 -10.45 -6.62 17.81
CA LEU A 112 -9.17 -6.39 17.12
C LEU A 112 -8.53 -5.07 17.59
N LYS A 113 -9.35 -4.01 17.70
CA LYS A 113 -8.89 -2.67 18.06
C LYS A 113 -8.56 -2.51 19.54
N SER A 114 -9.46 -2.92 20.43
CA SER A 114 -9.40 -2.55 21.87
C SER A 114 -9.01 -3.70 22.77
N SER A 115 -9.42 -4.94 22.47
CA SER A 115 -9.08 -6.10 23.31
C SER A 115 -7.70 -6.67 22.96
N LEU A 116 -7.42 -6.81 21.67
CA LEU A 116 -6.16 -7.36 21.15
C LEU A 116 -5.13 -6.26 20.83
N CYS A 117 -5.58 -5.01 20.69
CA CYS A 117 -4.74 -3.85 20.39
C CYS A 117 -3.83 -4.08 19.18
N TYR A 118 -4.39 -4.61 18.10
CA TYR A 118 -3.66 -4.74 16.84
C TYR A 118 -3.50 -3.36 16.19
N PRO A 119 -2.26 -2.95 15.84
CA PRO A 119 -2.02 -1.70 15.14
C PRO A 119 -2.82 -1.61 13.85
N VAL A 120 -3.40 -0.45 13.57
CA VAL A 120 -4.02 -0.15 12.28
C VAL A 120 -2.92 0.31 11.32
N LEU A 121 -2.83 -0.34 10.17
CA LEU A 121 -1.84 -0.08 9.13
C LEU A 121 -2.40 0.76 7.98
N GLY A 122 -3.73 0.81 7.85
CA GLY A 122 -4.40 1.64 6.87
C GLY A 122 -5.66 0.98 6.32
N ARG A 123 -5.89 1.06 5.01
CA ARG A 123 -7.16 0.69 4.38
C ARG A 123 -6.97 -0.21 3.17
N LEU A 124 -7.83 -1.23 3.05
CA LEU A 124 -7.97 -2.04 1.85
C LEU A 124 -8.94 -1.34 0.90
N ILE A 125 -8.50 -1.10 -0.33
CA ILE A 125 -9.30 -0.45 -1.38
C ILE A 125 -9.68 -1.53 -2.40
N PRO A 126 -10.99 -1.69 -2.69
CA PRO A 126 -11.44 -2.68 -3.66
C PRO A 126 -11.04 -2.23 -5.07
N GLY A 127 -10.76 -3.19 -5.95
CA GLY A 127 -10.17 -2.91 -7.26
C GLY A 127 -11.08 -2.11 -8.19
N ASP A 128 -12.40 -2.21 -8.02
CA ASP A 128 -13.42 -1.46 -8.76
C ASP A 128 -13.54 0.01 -8.32
N ALA A 129 -13.04 0.36 -7.13
CA ALA A 129 -12.94 1.74 -6.67
C ALA A 129 -11.68 2.45 -7.21
N LEU A 130 -10.74 1.73 -7.83
CA LEU A 130 -9.53 2.33 -8.38
C LEU A 130 -9.81 2.94 -9.77
N PRO A 131 -9.15 4.06 -10.12
CA PRO A 131 -9.24 4.61 -11.47
C PRO A 131 -8.74 3.61 -12.53
N SER A 132 -9.40 3.59 -13.69
CA SER A 132 -9.02 2.72 -14.81
C SER A 132 -7.60 3.02 -15.30
N GLU A 133 -6.83 1.96 -15.59
CA GLU A 133 -5.49 2.04 -16.19
C GLU A 133 -5.47 2.67 -17.59
N ASP A 134 -6.61 2.72 -18.28
CA ASP A 134 -6.73 3.29 -19.63
C ASP A 134 -7.09 4.78 -19.63
N ARG A 135 -7.38 5.37 -18.46
CA ARG A 135 -7.68 6.80 -18.37
C ARG A 135 -6.43 7.63 -18.69
N VAL A 136 -6.64 8.79 -19.30
CA VAL A 136 -5.56 9.75 -19.56
C VAL A 136 -5.46 10.71 -18.38
N VAL A 137 -4.27 10.86 -17.82
CA VAL A 137 -3.96 11.77 -16.72
C VAL A 137 -3.07 12.88 -17.26
N SER A 138 -3.52 14.13 -17.17
CA SER A 138 -2.71 15.28 -17.59
C SER A 138 -1.56 15.53 -16.61
N LYS A 139 -0.55 16.30 -17.02
CA LYS A 139 0.55 16.70 -16.12
C LYS A 139 0.05 17.58 -14.98
N GLU A 140 -0.93 18.43 -15.26
CA GLU A 140 -1.57 19.32 -14.29
C GLU A 140 -2.36 18.51 -13.25
N GLU A 141 -3.09 17.48 -13.69
CA GLU A 141 -3.77 16.55 -12.80
C GLU A 141 -2.77 15.73 -11.98
N LEU A 142 -1.73 15.18 -12.61
CA LEU A 142 -0.69 14.41 -11.93
C LEU A 142 -0.09 15.20 -10.76
N ALA A 143 0.23 16.49 -10.98
CA ALA A 143 0.81 17.37 -9.99
C ALA A 143 -0.08 17.63 -8.76
N GLN A 144 -1.40 17.40 -8.86
CA GLN A 144 -2.31 17.52 -7.72
C GLN A 144 -2.13 16.39 -6.72
N TYR A 145 -1.72 15.21 -7.18
CA TYR A 145 -1.59 14.00 -6.37
C TYR A 145 -0.15 13.82 -5.85
N ASP A 146 0.34 14.80 -5.10
CA ASP A 146 1.70 14.80 -4.54
C ASP A 146 1.76 14.26 -3.08
N GLY A 147 0.67 13.66 -2.60
CA GLY A 147 0.52 13.19 -1.23
C GLY A 147 0.21 14.27 -0.19
N LYS A 148 -0.04 15.52 -0.59
CA LYS A 148 -0.36 16.61 0.35
C LYS A 148 -1.83 17.02 0.36
N ILE A 149 -2.66 16.39 -0.47
CA ILE A 149 -4.12 16.61 -0.46
C ILE A 149 -4.66 16.31 0.94
N GLN A 150 -5.40 17.26 1.52
CA GLN A 150 -6.01 17.12 2.84
C GLN A 150 -7.36 16.38 2.79
N ASP A 151 -8.10 16.56 1.70
CA ASP A 151 -9.35 15.84 1.45
C ASP A 151 -9.02 14.46 0.86
N ILE A 152 -8.69 13.52 1.75
CA ILE A 152 -8.35 12.14 1.38
C ILE A 152 -9.61 11.48 0.80
N PRO A 153 -9.53 10.85 -0.39
CA PRO A 153 -10.66 10.16 -1.00
C PRO A 153 -11.33 9.17 -0.03
N GLU A 154 -12.64 9.01 -0.16
CA GLU A 154 -13.38 8.05 0.66
C GLU A 154 -12.78 6.65 0.54
N GLY A 155 -12.60 5.98 1.69
CA GLY A 155 -11.97 4.67 1.78
C GLY A 155 -10.44 4.70 1.91
N TYR A 156 -9.75 5.74 1.44
CA TYR A 156 -8.28 5.83 1.53
C TYR A 156 -7.81 6.12 2.96
N ALA A 157 -6.66 5.55 3.32
CA ALA A 157 -5.95 5.82 4.58
C ALA A 157 -4.93 6.96 4.46
N ALA A 158 -4.43 7.18 3.25
CA ALA A 158 -3.41 8.16 2.92
C ALA A 158 -3.80 8.92 1.67
N ALA A 159 -3.36 10.18 1.59
CA ALA A 159 -3.52 11.00 0.39
C ALA A 159 -2.88 10.29 -0.81
N PRO A 160 -3.53 10.28 -1.99
CA PRO A 160 -2.97 9.66 -3.19
C PRO A 160 -1.64 10.31 -3.56
N ILE A 161 -0.68 9.48 -3.98
CA ILE A 161 0.64 9.92 -4.42
C ILE A 161 0.86 9.35 -5.81
N TYR A 162 0.60 10.14 -6.85
CA TYR A 162 0.81 9.67 -8.20
C TYR A 162 2.25 9.91 -8.63
N LEU A 163 2.78 8.95 -9.38
CA LEU A 163 4.08 9.05 -10.01
C LEU A 163 3.98 8.41 -11.38
N ALA A 164 4.36 9.17 -12.41
CA ALA A 164 4.42 8.66 -13.77
C ALA A 164 5.80 8.09 -14.08
N ALA A 165 5.82 6.92 -14.71
CA ALA A 165 7.03 6.28 -15.19
C ALA A 165 6.74 5.54 -16.50
N LYS A 166 7.49 5.87 -17.54
CA LYS A 166 7.36 5.31 -18.89
C LYS A 166 5.93 5.41 -19.43
N GLY A 167 5.30 6.58 -19.24
CA GLY A 167 3.95 6.88 -19.72
C GLY A 167 2.81 6.23 -18.92
N LYS A 168 3.10 5.44 -17.89
CA LYS A 168 2.10 4.89 -16.96
C LYS A 168 2.09 5.68 -15.67
N VAL A 169 0.92 5.86 -15.07
CA VAL A 169 0.75 6.53 -13.76
C VAL A 169 0.43 5.47 -12.71
N TYR A 170 1.18 5.48 -11.61
CA TYR A 170 0.99 4.57 -10.49
C TYR A 170 0.61 5.35 -9.23
N ASP A 171 -0.26 4.77 -8.40
CA ASP A 171 -0.56 5.32 -7.08
C ASP A 171 0.36 4.70 -6.01
N MET A 172 1.34 5.51 -5.60
CA MET A 172 2.35 5.17 -4.61
C MET A 172 1.82 5.24 -3.17
N SER A 173 0.58 5.68 -2.94
CA SER A 173 -0.05 5.59 -1.62
C SER A 173 -0.30 4.14 -1.18
N PHE A 174 -0.18 3.18 -2.09
CA PHE A 174 -0.35 1.75 -1.87
C PHE A 174 0.94 1.06 -1.40
N GLY A 175 1.35 1.30 -0.15
CA GLY A 175 2.57 0.72 0.43
C GLY A 175 3.87 1.50 0.14
N GLY A 176 3.74 2.66 -0.51
CA GLY A 176 4.85 3.55 -0.86
C GLY A 176 4.91 4.84 -0.05
N VAL A 177 4.01 5.06 0.93
CA VAL A 177 3.91 6.35 1.63
C VAL A 177 5.20 6.72 2.37
N SER A 178 5.89 5.76 2.98
CA SER A 178 7.18 5.98 3.65
C SER A 178 8.32 6.40 2.70
N PHE A 179 8.17 6.13 1.39
CA PHE A 179 9.17 6.44 0.38
C PHE A 179 8.85 7.74 -0.37
N TYR A 180 7.60 7.91 -0.79
CA TYR A 180 7.17 8.99 -1.68
C TYR A 180 6.33 10.06 -0.97
N GLY A 181 5.80 9.76 0.21
CA GLY A 181 5.07 10.72 1.05
C GLY A 181 6.00 11.74 1.71
N LYS A 182 5.41 12.65 2.48
CA LYS A 182 6.15 13.71 3.18
C LYS A 182 7.28 13.12 4.05
N GLY A 183 8.51 13.59 3.85
CA GLY A 183 9.69 13.13 4.58
C GLY A 183 10.38 11.88 3.99
N GLY A 184 9.74 11.22 3.01
CA GLY A 184 10.33 10.08 2.31
C GLY A 184 11.47 10.47 1.38
N ALA A 185 12.44 9.57 1.20
CA ALA A 185 13.65 9.80 0.40
C ALA A 185 13.37 10.05 -1.10
N TYR A 186 12.21 9.61 -1.61
CA TYR A 186 11.79 9.74 -2.99
C TYR A 186 10.60 10.70 -3.15
N ASN A 187 10.31 11.52 -2.14
CA ASN A 187 9.21 12.50 -2.19
C ASN A 187 9.34 13.51 -3.34
N CYS A 188 10.56 13.76 -3.85
CA CYS A 188 10.79 14.65 -4.99
C CYS A 188 10.12 14.18 -6.30
N PHE A 189 9.68 12.92 -6.37
CA PHE A 189 8.97 12.35 -7.53
C PHE A 189 7.44 12.41 -7.41
N ALA A 190 6.90 12.74 -6.24
CA ALA A 190 5.47 12.79 -6.01
C ALA A 190 4.81 13.84 -6.93
N GLY A 191 3.77 13.43 -7.65
CA GLY A 191 3.05 14.26 -8.61
C GLY A 191 3.80 14.55 -9.91
N LYS A 192 4.83 13.76 -10.26
CA LYS A 192 5.69 14.03 -11.43
C LYS A 192 5.91 12.81 -12.32
N ASP A 193 6.36 13.09 -13.54
CA ASP A 193 6.96 12.08 -14.40
C ASP A 193 8.42 11.88 -14.01
N ALA A 194 8.66 10.79 -13.28
CA ALA A 194 9.98 10.41 -12.77
C ALA A 194 10.77 9.55 -13.77
N SER A 195 10.30 9.38 -15.02
CA SER A 195 10.94 8.50 -16.02
C SER A 195 12.45 8.77 -16.17
N ARG A 196 12.81 10.05 -16.37
CA ARG A 196 14.22 10.45 -16.53
C ARG A 196 15.02 10.22 -15.25
N ALA A 197 14.51 10.69 -14.13
CA ALA A 197 15.17 10.59 -12.83
C ALA A 197 15.42 9.13 -12.42
N LEU A 198 14.44 8.25 -12.64
CA LEU A 198 14.57 6.81 -12.41
C LEU A 198 15.60 6.17 -13.35
N ALA A 199 15.58 6.52 -14.65
CA ALA A 199 16.53 6.01 -15.62
C ALA A 199 17.98 6.36 -15.27
N LYS A 200 18.19 7.58 -14.75
CA LYS A 200 19.49 8.11 -14.36
C LYS A 200 19.86 7.84 -12.91
N MET A 201 18.97 7.23 -12.12
CA MET A 201 19.13 7.02 -10.68
C MET A 201 19.45 8.32 -9.92
N SER A 202 18.78 9.41 -10.29
CA SER A 202 19.08 10.77 -9.85
C SER A 202 17.93 11.35 -9.01
N LEU A 203 18.28 12.06 -7.94
CA LEU A 203 17.35 12.89 -7.16
C LEU A 203 17.55 14.38 -7.46
N ASP A 204 18.43 14.73 -8.41
CA ASP A 204 18.75 16.10 -8.73
C ASP A 204 17.57 16.79 -9.44
N PRO A 205 17.24 18.05 -9.09
CA PRO A 205 16.15 18.79 -9.74
C PRO A 205 16.25 18.87 -11.27
N ALA A 206 17.48 18.87 -11.81
CA ALA A 206 17.70 18.87 -13.25
C ALA A 206 17.14 17.63 -13.97
N ASP A 207 17.01 16.50 -13.25
CA ASP A 207 16.44 15.27 -13.76
C ASP A 207 15.01 15.02 -13.26
N THR A 208 14.63 15.53 -12.08
CA THR A 208 13.27 15.35 -11.53
C THR A 208 12.24 16.32 -12.10
N GLU A 209 12.67 17.49 -12.60
CA GLU A 209 11.80 18.45 -13.30
C GLU A 209 11.81 18.27 -14.83
N ASN A 210 12.71 17.43 -15.35
CA ASN A 210 12.84 17.17 -16.79
C ASN A 210 12.23 15.82 -17.16
N THR A 211 11.15 15.86 -17.94
CA THR A 211 10.41 14.67 -18.37
C THR A 211 10.93 14.04 -19.68
N SER A 212 11.86 14.71 -20.37
CA SER A 212 12.41 14.21 -21.64
C SER A 212 13.27 12.96 -21.42
N THR A 213 12.99 11.93 -22.20
CA THR A 213 13.73 10.65 -22.23
C THR A 213 14.45 10.40 -23.56
N SER A 214 14.41 11.38 -24.46
CA SER A 214 14.93 11.27 -25.84
C SER A 214 16.45 11.14 -25.94
N ASP A 215 17.19 11.60 -24.93
CA ASP A 215 18.64 11.58 -24.82
C ASP A 215 19.18 10.41 -23.97
N LEU A 216 18.30 9.54 -23.46
CA LEU A 216 18.70 8.41 -22.63
C LEU A 216 19.42 7.34 -23.44
N SER A 217 20.51 6.83 -22.89
CA SER A 217 21.22 5.66 -23.41
C SER A 217 20.41 4.38 -23.21
N GLU A 218 20.74 3.33 -23.97
CA GLU A 218 20.12 2.00 -23.83
C GLU A 218 20.24 1.43 -22.40
N LYS A 219 21.34 1.75 -21.71
CA LYS A 219 21.55 1.32 -20.31
C LYS A 219 20.58 2.02 -19.36
N GLU A 220 20.38 3.32 -19.51
CA GLU A 220 19.43 4.10 -18.69
C GLU A 220 17.99 3.68 -18.98
N ILE A 221 17.65 3.41 -20.25
CA ILE A 221 16.34 2.84 -20.62
C ILE A 221 16.12 1.49 -19.94
N LYS A 222 17.14 0.63 -19.87
CA LYS A 222 17.05 -0.65 -19.16
C LYS A 222 16.78 -0.45 -17.66
N VAL A 223 17.48 0.49 -17.02
CA VAL A 223 17.25 0.83 -15.60
C VAL A 223 15.81 1.31 -15.38
N LEU A 224 15.28 2.18 -16.25
CA LEU A 224 13.88 2.61 -16.19
C LEU A 224 12.91 1.42 -16.29
N ASN A 225 13.17 0.48 -17.20
CA ASN A 225 12.34 -0.73 -17.33
C ASN A 225 12.39 -1.61 -16.08
N ASP A 226 13.56 -1.74 -15.45
CA ASP A 226 13.71 -2.50 -14.19
C ASP A 226 12.94 -1.84 -13.02
N TRP A 227 12.86 -0.50 -13.00
CA TRP A 227 12.02 0.23 -12.05
C TRP A 227 10.53 0.01 -12.28
N VAL A 228 10.07 0.11 -13.53
CA VAL A 228 8.68 -0.17 -13.91
C VAL A 228 8.30 -1.60 -13.50
N LYS A 229 9.18 -2.57 -13.79
CA LYS A 229 9.01 -3.96 -13.35
C LYS A 229 8.92 -4.08 -11.82
N THR A 230 9.70 -3.30 -11.09
CA THR A 230 9.64 -3.27 -9.62
C THR A 230 8.29 -2.72 -9.13
N PHE A 231 7.76 -1.67 -9.76
CA PHE A 231 6.45 -1.11 -9.42
C PHE A 231 5.32 -2.10 -9.67
N GLU A 232 5.33 -2.77 -10.83
CA GLU A 232 4.27 -3.68 -11.25
C GLU A 232 4.34 -5.05 -10.56
N GLU A 233 5.52 -5.67 -10.50
CA GLU A 233 5.64 -7.07 -10.06
C GLU A 233 6.00 -7.22 -8.58
N ARG A 234 6.86 -6.35 -8.06
CA ARG A 234 7.38 -6.48 -6.68
C ARG A 234 6.56 -5.69 -5.68
N LYS A 235 6.30 -4.42 -5.99
CA LYS A 235 5.53 -3.51 -5.14
C LYS A 235 4.04 -3.58 -5.43
N LYS A 236 3.67 -3.95 -6.66
CA LYS A 236 2.29 -4.07 -7.14
C LYS A 236 1.48 -2.79 -6.90
N TYR A 237 2.09 -1.64 -7.17
CA TYR A 237 1.37 -0.38 -7.13
C TYR A 237 0.30 -0.38 -8.24
N PRO A 238 -0.95 0.00 -7.93
CA PRO A 238 -1.99 0.02 -8.96
C PRO A 238 -1.66 1.07 -10.02
N CYS A 239 -1.81 0.68 -11.29
CA CYS A 239 -1.73 1.61 -12.40
C CYS A 239 -3.09 2.32 -12.55
N VAL A 240 -3.08 3.63 -12.38
CA VAL A 240 -4.29 4.47 -12.32
C VAL A 240 -4.44 5.37 -13.56
N GLY A 241 -3.79 4.98 -14.66
CA GLY A 241 -3.90 5.66 -15.95
C GLY A 241 -2.60 5.72 -16.73
N ARG A 242 -2.67 6.47 -17.84
CA ARG A 242 -1.54 6.80 -18.72
C ARG A 242 -1.32 8.30 -18.71
N LEU A 243 -0.06 8.72 -18.71
CA LEU A 243 0.29 10.13 -18.78
C LEU A 243 -0.08 10.67 -20.17
N GLY A 244 -0.92 11.70 -20.20
CA GLY A 244 -1.25 12.46 -21.41
C GLY A 244 -0.07 13.32 -21.88
N GLU A 245 -0.07 13.64 -23.17
CA GLU A 245 0.97 14.49 -23.80
C GLU A 245 1.02 15.90 -23.20
#